data_AF-A0A843BXB0-F1
#
_entry.id   AF-A0A843BXB0-F1
#
_cell.length_a   1.000
_cell.length_b   1.000
_cell.length_c   1.000
_cell.angle_alpha   90.00
_cell.angle_beta   90.00
_cell.angle_gamma   90.00
#
_symmetry.space_group_name_H-M   'P 1'
#
loop_
_entity.id
_entity.type
_entity.pdbx_description
1 polymer ?
#
loop_
_entity_poly.entity_id
_entity_poly.type
_entity_poly.pdbx_seq_one_letter_code
_entity_poly.pdbx_strand_id
1 'polypeptide(L)'
;MFEEEINKIKEIILHGESRKALEHIKIIEKRALSNTEKDILNLYKSNALRHFGHHDEALKLVEKVMPKFLENDLPKYYLLALANKARLLCERNQSKEAIKLLKQKEKILDSLSAKKLNELYEERCYLLLAEGGAYFHLGKFKRYAKPSKRMPGTC
;
A
#
# COMPACT_ATOMS: atom_id res chain seq x y z
N MET A 1 -12.96 -10.65 14.08
CA MET A 1 -12.05 -11.78 13.83
C MET A 1 -11.07 -11.52 12.69
N PHE A 2 -11.42 -11.66 11.40
CA PHE A 2 -10.42 -11.50 10.32
C PHE A 2 -9.76 -10.10 10.29
N GLU A 3 -10.55 -9.03 10.49
CA GLU A 3 -10.02 -7.66 10.52
C GLU A 3 -9.04 -7.41 11.68
N GLU A 4 -9.28 -8.01 12.85
CA GLU A 4 -8.35 -7.92 14.00
C GLU A 4 -7.02 -8.61 13.68
N GLU A 5 -7.07 -9.73 12.96
CA GLU A 5 -5.87 -10.44 12.51
C GLU A 5 -5.08 -9.63 11.48
N ILE A 6 -5.78 -8.95 10.57
CA ILE A 6 -5.14 -8.01 9.64
C ILE A 6 -4.48 -6.85 10.39
N ASN A 7 -5.13 -6.29 11.40
CA ASN A 7 -4.55 -5.22 12.21
C ASN A 7 -3.31 -5.70 12.97
N LYS A 8 -3.34 -6.93 13.50
CA LYS A 8 -2.18 -7.56 14.11
C LYS A 8 -1.02 -7.75 13.11
N ILE A 9 -1.30 -8.19 11.87
CA ILE A 9 -0.27 -8.29 10.83
C ILE A 9 0.34 -6.93 10.54
N LYS A 10 -0.48 -5.88 10.37
CA LYS A 10 0.00 -4.51 10.15
C LYS A 10 0.95 -4.09 11.26
N GLU A 11 0.55 -4.27 12.51
CA GLU A 11 1.34 -3.91 13.68
C GLU A 11 2.69 -4.63 13.69
N ILE A 12 2.70 -5.95 13.47
CA ILE A 12 3.93 -6.75 13.43
C ILE A 12 4.87 -6.25 12.31
N ILE A 13 4.34 -5.94 11.12
CA ILE A 13 5.13 -5.40 10.01
C ILE A 13 5.70 -4.02 10.36
N LEU A 14 4.91 -3.15 11.01
CA LEU A 14 5.36 -1.81 11.42
C LEU A 14 6.50 -1.86 12.43
N HIS A 15 6.53 -2.87 13.29
CA HIS A 15 7.64 -3.13 14.22
C HIS A 15 8.85 -3.81 13.56
N GLY A 16 8.83 -4.02 12.24
CA GLY A 16 9.92 -4.65 11.49
C GLY A 16 10.00 -6.17 11.65
N GLU A 17 9.03 -6.80 12.31
CA GLU A 17 9.05 -8.24 12.64
C GLU A 17 8.47 -9.11 11.50
N SER A 18 8.95 -8.89 10.28
CA SER A 18 8.38 -9.48 9.05
C SER A 18 8.31 -11.00 9.07
N ARG A 19 9.26 -11.68 9.75
CA ARG A 19 9.20 -13.14 9.95
C ARG A 19 7.97 -13.56 10.74
N LYS A 20 7.70 -12.89 11.87
CA LYS A 20 6.52 -13.19 12.70
C LYS A 20 5.22 -12.87 11.96
N ALA A 21 5.22 -11.82 11.12
CA ALA A 21 4.06 -11.52 10.27
C ALA A 21 3.77 -12.68 9.30
N LEU A 22 4.80 -13.22 8.64
CA LEU A 22 4.66 -14.37 7.74
C LEU A 22 4.21 -15.64 8.46
N GLU A 23 4.71 -15.89 9.67
CA GLU A 23 4.26 -17.01 10.51
C GLU A 23 2.78 -16.85 10.89
N HIS A 24 2.37 -15.65 11.29
CA HIS A 24 0.97 -15.37 11.62
C HIS A 24 0.05 -15.54 10.40
N ILE A 25 0.47 -15.07 9.22
CA ILE A 25 -0.25 -15.27 7.96
C ILE A 25 -0.44 -16.77 7.67
N LYS A 26 0.59 -17.61 7.84
CA LYS A 26 0.49 -19.06 7.64
C LYS A 26 -0.55 -19.73 8.55
N ILE A 27 -0.78 -19.17 9.75
CA ILE A 27 -1.83 -19.67 10.66
C ILE A 27 -3.21 -19.32 10.11
N ILE A 28 -3.40 -18.10 9.61
CA ILE A 28 -4.67 -17.63 9.04
C ILE A 28 -4.99 -18.38 7.74
N GLU A 29 -3.99 -18.65 6.90
CA GLU A 29 -4.14 -19.39 5.63
C GLU A 29 -4.72 -20.81 5.81
N LYS A 30 -4.57 -21.42 6.99
CA LYS A 30 -5.13 -22.75 7.29
C LYS A 30 -6.64 -22.74 7.55
N ARG A 31 -7.26 -21.57 7.65
CA ARG A 31 -8.68 -21.41 7.96
C ARG A 31 -9.52 -21.33 6.70
N ALA A 32 -10.82 -21.53 6.86
CA ALA A 32 -11.80 -21.29 5.81
C ALA A 32 -11.96 -19.77 5.62
N LEU A 33 -11.28 -19.23 4.60
CA LEU A 33 -11.38 -17.83 4.19
C LEU A 33 -12.24 -17.70 2.94
N SER A 34 -13.06 -16.65 2.88
CA SER A 34 -13.70 -16.21 1.64
C SER A 34 -12.65 -15.79 0.60
N ASN A 35 -13.07 -15.67 -0.66
CA ASN A 35 -12.17 -15.23 -1.74
C ASN A 35 -11.61 -13.83 -1.47
N THR A 36 -12.47 -12.91 -1.02
CA THR A 36 -12.07 -11.54 -0.68
C THR A 36 -11.06 -11.52 0.47
N GLU A 37 -11.28 -12.30 1.54
CA GLU A 37 -10.34 -12.40 2.65
C GLU A 37 -8.98 -12.98 2.21
N LYS A 38 -8.98 -13.98 1.32
CA LYS A 38 -7.74 -14.52 0.74
C LYS A 38 -6.98 -13.45 -0.05
N ASP A 39 -7.68 -12.64 -0.83
CA ASP A 39 -7.05 -11.58 -1.63
C ASP A 39 -6.49 -10.47 -0.71
N ILE A 40 -7.23 -10.07 0.33
CA ILE A 40 -6.74 -9.15 1.37
C ILE A 40 -5.50 -9.71 2.07
N LEU A 41 -5.54 -10.98 2.50
CA LEU A 41 -4.42 -11.63 3.16
C LEU A 41 -3.18 -11.69 2.26
N ASN A 42 -3.36 -11.98 0.97
CA ASN A 42 -2.28 -11.97 -0.02
C ASN A 42 -1.65 -10.58 -0.21
N LEU A 43 -2.44 -9.51 -0.12
CA LEU A 43 -1.91 -8.14 -0.13
C LEU A 43 -1.00 -7.89 1.08
N TYR A 44 -1.40 -8.28 2.29
CA TYR A 44 -0.54 -8.12 3.47
C TYR A 44 0.67 -9.06 3.45
N LYS A 45 0.50 -10.28 2.93
CA LYS A 45 1.60 -11.22 2.67
C LYS A 45 2.62 -10.63 1.72
N SER A 46 2.19 -9.96 0.64
CA SER A 46 3.13 -9.27 -0.25
C SER A 46 3.95 -8.21 0.49
N ASN A 47 3.34 -7.46 1.42
CA ASN A 47 4.04 -6.43 2.17
C ASN A 47 5.04 -7.05 3.17
N ALA A 48 4.66 -8.12 3.87
CA ALA A 48 5.56 -8.84 4.76
C ALA A 48 6.73 -9.47 3.99
N LEU A 49 6.47 -10.10 2.83
CA LEU A 49 7.51 -10.66 1.96
C LEU A 49 8.47 -9.57 1.44
N ARG A 50 7.94 -8.40 1.06
CA ARG A 50 8.76 -7.25 0.67
C ARG A 50 9.73 -6.87 1.78
N HIS A 51 9.22 -6.64 3.00
CA HIS A 51 10.06 -6.27 4.13
C HIS A 51 11.05 -7.38 4.55
N PHE A 52 10.74 -8.64 4.26
CA PHE A 52 11.66 -9.76 4.48
C PHE A 52 12.70 -9.93 3.35
N GLY A 53 12.53 -9.25 2.21
CA GLY A 53 13.46 -9.27 1.07
C GLY A 53 13.04 -10.16 -0.11
N HIS A 54 11.88 -10.80 -0.07
CA HIS A 54 11.35 -11.63 -1.18
C HIS A 54 10.58 -10.76 -2.19
N HIS A 55 11.27 -9.85 -2.88
CA HIS A 55 10.64 -8.84 -3.74
C HIS A 55 9.85 -9.45 -4.93
N ASP A 56 10.34 -10.52 -5.55
CA ASP A 56 9.66 -11.13 -6.70
C ASP A 56 8.36 -11.84 -6.32
N GLU A 57 8.36 -12.57 -5.21
CA GLU A 57 7.16 -13.22 -4.68
C GLU A 57 6.13 -12.19 -4.21
N ALA A 58 6.60 -11.14 -3.54
CA ALA A 58 5.76 -10.01 -3.14
C ALA A 58 5.09 -9.35 -4.36
N LEU A 59 5.84 -9.10 -5.43
CA LEU A 59 5.31 -8.48 -6.64
C LEU A 59 4.25 -9.36 -7.30
N LYS A 60 4.52 -10.66 -7.46
CA LYS A 60 3.54 -11.61 -8.03
C LYS A 60 2.23 -11.60 -7.25
N LEU A 61 2.30 -11.59 -5.91
CA LEU A 61 1.10 -11.55 -5.08
C LEU A 61 0.32 -10.26 -5.28
N VAL A 62 0.99 -9.09 -5.26
CA VAL A 62 0.32 -7.81 -5.41
C VAL A 62 -0.34 -7.68 -6.79
N GLU A 63 0.32 -8.13 -7.85
CA GLU A 63 -0.19 -8.10 -9.22
C GLU A 63 -1.38 -9.03 -9.41
N LYS A 64 -1.40 -10.16 -8.72
CA LYS A 64 -2.52 -11.11 -8.74
C LYS A 64 -3.79 -10.55 -8.09
N VAL A 65 -3.67 -9.81 -6.99
CA VAL A 65 -4.84 -9.34 -6.22
C VAL A 65 -5.35 -7.98 -6.66
N MET A 66 -4.48 -7.14 -7.24
CA MET A 66 -4.81 -5.76 -7.57
C MET A 66 -6.02 -5.63 -8.54
N PRO A 67 -6.15 -6.40 -9.63
CA PRO A 67 -7.33 -6.34 -10.50
C PRO A 67 -8.63 -6.70 -9.76
N LYS A 68 -8.57 -7.66 -8.85
CA LYS A 68 -9.74 -8.11 -8.11
C LYS A 68 -10.28 -7.06 -7.15
N PHE A 69 -9.40 -6.27 -6.53
CA PHE A 69 -9.85 -5.16 -5.69
C PHE A 69 -10.54 -4.06 -6.50
N LEU A 70 -10.15 -3.89 -7.76
CA LEU A 70 -10.84 -2.98 -8.67
C LEU A 70 -12.21 -3.55 -9.08
N GLU A 71 -12.26 -4.82 -9.47
CA GLU A 71 -13.51 -5.50 -9.87
C GLU A 71 -14.55 -5.56 -8.75
N ASN A 72 -14.12 -5.71 -7.50
CA ASN A 72 -15.01 -5.79 -6.33
C ASN A 72 -15.29 -4.43 -5.68
N ASP A 73 -14.90 -3.31 -6.30
CA ASP A 73 -15.04 -1.95 -5.77
C ASP A 73 -14.52 -1.82 -4.32
N LEU A 74 -13.28 -2.27 -4.12
CA LEU A 74 -12.58 -2.23 -2.84
C LEU A 74 -11.46 -1.18 -2.87
N PRO A 75 -11.80 0.12 -2.88
CA PRO A 75 -10.84 1.21 -3.13
C PRO A 75 -9.73 1.24 -2.09
N LYS A 76 -10.03 0.94 -0.82
CA LYS A 76 -9.04 0.86 0.27
C LYS A 76 -7.88 -0.08 -0.09
N TYR A 77 -8.20 -1.31 -0.47
CA TYR A 77 -7.20 -2.33 -0.78
C TYR A 77 -6.54 -2.11 -2.14
N TYR A 78 -7.26 -1.56 -3.11
CA TYR A 78 -6.68 -1.17 -4.40
C TYR A 78 -5.62 -0.06 -4.24
N LEU A 79 -5.91 0.97 -3.46
CA LEU A 79 -4.99 2.06 -3.13
C LEU A 79 -3.75 1.56 -2.37
N LEU A 80 -3.92 0.59 -1.47
CA LEU A 80 -2.82 -0.05 -0.76
C LEU A 80 -1.97 -0.91 -1.72
N ALA A 81 -2.60 -1.68 -2.61
CA ALA A 81 -1.91 -2.48 -3.63
C ALA A 81 -1.06 -1.61 -4.57
N LEU A 82 -1.58 -0.45 -5.02
CA LEU A 82 -0.82 0.51 -5.82
C LEU A 82 0.43 1.02 -5.09
N ALA A 83 0.33 1.36 -3.81
CA ALA A 83 1.47 1.82 -3.02
C ALA A 83 2.51 0.70 -2.80
N ASN A 84 2.06 -0.52 -2.47
CA ASN A 84 2.93 -1.67 -2.30
C ASN A 84 3.68 -2.01 -3.61
N LYS A 85 2.95 -2.03 -4.74
CA LYS A 85 3.55 -2.25 -6.05
C LYS A 85 4.56 -1.18 -6.41
N ALA A 86 4.21 0.09 -6.22
CA ALA A 86 5.12 1.20 -6.48
C ALA A 86 6.42 1.06 -5.67
N ARG A 87 6.34 0.67 -4.40
CA ARG A 87 7.54 0.50 -3.59
C ARG A 87 8.40 -0.69 -4.01
N LEU A 88 7.79 -1.82 -4.35
CA LEU A 88 8.51 -2.96 -4.93
C LEU A 88 9.24 -2.58 -6.21
N LEU A 89 8.61 -1.79 -7.08
CA LEU A 89 9.25 -1.29 -8.29
C LEU A 89 10.44 -0.37 -7.96
N CYS A 90 10.34 0.50 -6.95
CA CYS A 90 11.47 1.31 -6.50
C CYS A 90 12.64 0.47 -6.01
N GLU A 91 12.37 -0.54 -5.18
CA GLU A 91 13.37 -1.49 -4.67
C GLU A 91 14.03 -2.30 -5.79
N ARG A 92 13.38 -2.41 -6.95
CA ARG A 92 13.91 -3.00 -8.20
C ARG A 92 14.55 -1.99 -9.16
N ASN A 93 14.76 -0.74 -8.74
CA ASN A 93 15.25 0.36 -9.57
C ASN A 93 14.34 0.74 -10.77
N GLN A 94 13.06 0.38 -10.72
CA GLN A 94 12.03 0.69 -11.71
C GLN A 94 11.18 1.91 -11.29
N SER A 95 11.87 2.97 -10.83
CA SER A 95 11.22 4.11 -10.18
C SER A 95 10.37 4.97 -11.12
N LYS A 96 10.58 4.90 -12.44
CA LYS A 96 9.72 5.60 -13.43
C LYS A 96 8.32 4.99 -13.46
N GLU A 97 8.24 3.66 -13.49
CA GLU A 97 7.02 2.88 -13.44
C GLU A 97 6.31 3.07 -12.10
N ALA A 98 7.07 3.08 -11.00
CA ALA A 98 6.54 3.38 -9.67
C ALA A 98 5.81 4.74 -9.64
N ILE A 99 6.42 5.80 -10.19
CA ILE A 99 5.78 7.12 -10.24
C ILE A 99 4.51 7.12 -11.09
N LYS A 100 4.45 6.37 -12.19
CA LYS A 100 3.23 6.28 -13.00
C LYS A 100 2.08 5.70 -12.17
N LEU A 101 2.34 4.63 -11.40
CA LEU A 101 1.35 4.04 -10.49
C LEU A 101 0.92 4.99 -9.38
N LEU A 102 1.87 5.74 -8.81
CA LEU A 102 1.57 6.69 -7.74
C LEU A 102 0.71 7.86 -8.23
N LYS A 103 0.97 8.37 -9.45
CA LYS A 103 0.09 9.37 -10.09
C LYS A 103 -1.31 8.84 -10.38
N GLN A 104 -1.44 7.56 -10.75
CA GLN A 104 -2.75 6.92 -10.90
C GLN A 104 -3.48 6.87 -9.57
N LYS A 105 -2.78 6.50 -8.49
CA LYS A 105 -3.29 6.52 -7.12
C LYS A 105 -3.75 7.93 -6.69
N GLU A 106 -2.93 8.96 -6.95
CA GLU A 106 -3.24 10.37 -6.67
C GLU A 106 -4.55 10.80 -7.35
N LYS A 107 -4.70 10.51 -8.65
CA LYS A 107 -5.95 10.82 -9.39
C LYS A 107 -7.19 10.16 -8.81
N ILE A 108 -7.07 8.91 -8.35
CA ILE A 108 -8.18 8.21 -7.71
C ILE A 108 -8.57 8.95 -6.44
N LEU A 109 -7.61 9.27 -5.57
CA LEU A 109 -7.88 10.02 -4.34
C LEU A 109 -8.49 11.40 -4.64
N ASP A 110 -7.99 12.12 -5.63
CA ASP A 110 -8.51 13.44 -6.03
C ASP A 110 -9.95 13.39 -6.54
N SER A 111 -10.41 12.24 -7.05
CA SER A 111 -11.80 12.03 -7.48
C SER A 111 -12.76 11.65 -6.33
N LEU A 112 -12.24 11.38 -5.13
CA LEU A 112 -13.06 10.99 -3.99
C LEU A 112 -13.63 12.22 -3.26
N SER A 113 -14.82 12.05 -2.67
CA SER A 113 -15.40 13.06 -1.80
C SER A 113 -14.56 13.28 -0.54
N ALA A 114 -14.65 14.46 0.07
CA ALA A 114 -13.92 14.77 1.32
C ALA A 114 -14.20 13.75 2.44
N LYS A 115 -15.45 13.27 2.56
CA LYS A 115 -15.82 12.23 3.52
C LYS A 115 -15.05 10.93 3.24
N LYS A 116 -15.04 10.48 1.98
CA LYS A 116 -14.34 9.25 1.58
C LYS A 116 -12.82 9.38 1.72
N LEU A 117 -12.27 10.57 1.47
CA LEU A 117 -10.88 10.88 1.72
C LEU A 117 -10.51 10.75 3.21
N ASN A 118 -11.37 11.22 4.11
CA ASN A 118 -11.15 11.07 5.55
C ASN A 118 -11.21 9.60 5.99
N GLU A 119 -12.11 8.80 5.40
CA GLU A 119 -12.16 7.35 5.65
C GLU A 119 -10.89 6.61 5.17
N LEU A 120 -10.14 7.19 4.23
CA LEU A 120 -8.94 6.61 3.61
C LEU A 120 -7.65 7.36 4.00
N TYR A 121 -7.66 8.02 5.17
CA TYR A 121 -6.54 8.85 5.62
C TYR A 121 -5.24 8.03 5.75
N GLU A 122 -5.30 6.81 6.28
CA GLU A 122 -4.14 5.92 6.37
C GLU A 122 -3.56 5.60 4.98
N GLU A 123 -4.41 5.22 4.03
CA GLU A 123 -4.00 4.87 2.67
C GLU A 123 -3.37 6.06 1.94
N ARG A 124 -3.81 7.28 2.25
CA ARG A 124 -3.22 8.53 1.76
C ARG A 124 -1.84 8.77 2.38
N CYS A 125 -1.64 8.54 3.68
CA CYS A 125 -0.32 8.61 4.30
C CYS A 125 0.66 7.62 3.66
N TYR A 126 0.22 6.38 3.42
CA TYR A 126 1.04 5.39 2.73
C TYR A 126 1.39 5.78 1.29
N LEU A 127 0.52 6.50 0.57
CA LEU A 127 0.86 7.08 -0.73
C LEU A 127 2.06 8.01 -0.60
N LEU A 128 1.97 9.02 0.27
CA LEU A 128 3.02 10.03 0.43
C LEU A 128 4.37 9.40 0.78
N LEU A 129 4.37 8.37 1.63
CA LEU A 129 5.59 7.61 1.96
C LEU A 129 6.15 6.85 0.75
N ALA A 130 5.29 6.19 -0.04
CA ALA A 130 5.71 5.47 -1.23
C ALA A 130 6.24 6.43 -2.30
N GLU A 131 5.57 7.57 -2.51
CA GLU A 131 6.03 8.60 -3.42
C GLU A 131 7.36 9.20 -2.97
N GLY A 132 7.53 9.49 -1.67
CA GLY A 132 8.76 10.01 -1.10
C GLY A 132 9.93 9.07 -1.41
N GLY A 133 9.74 7.77 -1.18
CA GLY A 133 10.70 6.74 -1.57
C GLY A 133 10.99 6.72 -3.07
N ALA A 134 9.96 6.75 -3.92
CA ALA A 134 10.14 6.71 -5.37
C ALA A 134 10.95 7.89 -5.92
N TYR A 135 10.68 9.09 -5.42
CA TYR A 135 11.42 10.29 -5.80
C TYR A 135 12.85 10.31 -5.22
N PHE A 136 13.04 9.78 -4.01
CA PHE A 136 14.37 9.58 -3.41
C PHE A 136 15.23 8.71 -4.32
N HIS A 137 14.73 7.55 -4.75
CA HIS A 137 15.45 6.64 -5.65
C HIS A 137 15.75 7.22 -7.03
N LEU A 138 15.00 8.22 -7.50
CA LEU A 138 15.30 8.94 -8.75
C LEU A 138 16.25 10.12 -8.60
N GLY A 139 16.68 10.45 -7.36
CA GLY A 139 17.43 11.68 -7.08
C GLY A 139 16.61 12.96 -7.33
N LYS A 140 15.28 12.87 -7.42
CA LYS A 140 14.37 13.98 -7.76
C LYS A 140 13.64 14.49 -6.53
N PHE A 141 14.38 15.10 -5.61
CA PHE A 141 13.87 15.60 -4.31
C PHE A 141 12.98 16.85 -4.39
N LYS A 142 13.02 17.59 -5.49
CA LYS A 142 12.42 18.95 -5.59
C LYS A 142 10.88 19.00 -5.48
N ARG A 143 10.14 17.87 -5.60
CA ARG A 143 8.67 17.89 -5.68
C ARG A 143 7.96 18.04 -4.33
N TYR A 144 8.61 17.73 -3.20
CA TYR A 144 8.01 17.88 -1.85
C TYR A 144 8.24 19.23 -1.20
N ALA A 145 9.09 20.08 -1.78
CA ALA A 145 9.23 21.47 -1.40
C ALA A 145 8.14 22.35 -2.05
N LYS A 146 6.91 21.85 -2.21
CA LYS A 146 5.78 22.75 -2.45
C LYS A 146 5.41 23.33 -1.09
N PRO A 147 5.60 24.65 -0.86
CA PRO A 147 5.12 25.25 0.38
C PRO A 147 3.63 24.92 0.52
N SER A 148 3.21 24.49 1.71
CA SER A 148 1.79 24.38 2.00
C SER A 148 1.18 25.73 1.62
N LYS A 149 0.20 25.75 0.71
CA LYS A 149 -0.63 26.94 0.58
C LYS A 149 -1.20 27.16 1.97
N ARG A 150 -0.80 28.26 2.65
CA ARG A 150 -1.42 28.70 3.90
C ARG A 150 -2.92 28.54 3.71
N MET A 151 -3.60 27.85 4.63
CA MET A 151 -5.06 27.93 4.68
C MET A 151 -5.40 29.42 4.78
N PRO A 152 -6.16 29.99 3.83
CA PRO A 152 -6.62 31.36 3.96
C PRO A 152 -7.62 31.38 5.12
N GLY A 153 -7.25 32.03 6.22
CA GLY A 153 -8.17 32.32 7.32
C GLY A 153 -7.81 31.67 8.66
N THR A 154 -6.76 32.19 9.31
CA THR A 154 -6.82 32.42 10.75
C THR A 154 -6.33 33.85 10.95
N CYS A 155 -7.30 34.75 11.15
CA CYS A 155 -7.07 36.06 11.77
C CYS A 155 -6.55 35.87 13.19
#